data_AF-A0A151Z2V1-F1
#
_entry.id   AF-A0A151Z2V1-F1
#
_cell.length_a   1.000
_cell.length_b   1.000
_cell.length_c   1.000
_cell.angle_alpha   90.00
_cell.angle_beta   90.00
_cell.angle_gamma   90.00
#
_symmetry.space_group_name_H-M   'P 1'
#
loop_
_entity.id
_entity.type
_entity.pdbx_description
1 polymer ?
#
loop_
_entity_poly.entity_id
_entity_poly.type
_entity_poly.pdbx_seq_one_letter_code
_entity_poly.pdbx_strand_id
1 'polypeptide(L)'
;MSNTNLARKSVTPHKVSAAPKNTEWGIVGRTVGVTMTSMLQRMGKAEVTQANPQLVFDNTKVKILKILYDDTIRTSKKIVSKTNHYIGSVQHVKESLTELTNYYTTEHFTGKSIDLIVNIHNDISSFREKQQSSITNRYLLPAEAFITTTLTPARDAKKRFRKARLEYDSALSKLKMSQSQSNIDLKQLYLAQSHYAKYKLRYLHRQYEAQHKLSDTVQRHSFEYLVQSINLLASLHDYYSNVCSQLNAVEPTIKEMREYSAKQKKTNTDNRQDQQLKLYEISREKEENKYNEIVEIFSSPDLAVVNAICLSAGSEQEIILEDLVRILDAHKQTLPIIKLGITKEISSTSSASTLFRGNSTPTKLMTSFTRMTGRPYLISTLKPIIDKLLKDPSGYELDPEKTSDTTGNVERLTSICQEFLNDIYNSIATCPLPFREMANHLQNEVVKVFPESKHTSVGGFIFLRFFCPCILSPDSCGLTDTASLTMEARRALILVSKTLQNLANGLPFGSKETFMKDMNPFLERNMESCREFLDKIAEMPSNTDYKPLSSISEVKSKELPSIHKLLIKNLEKIFKTLCQYNQQSVTFQLVSALGKLGESEP
;
A
#
# COMPACT_ATOMS: atom_id res chain seq x y z
N MET A 1 -45.52 -24.90 45.01
CA MET A 1 -46.24 -24.79 43.72
C MET A 1 -45.56 -23.64 42.99
N SER A 2 -44.94 -23.76 41.82
CA SER A 2 -45.29 -24.58 40.65
C SER A 2 -44.05 -24.76 39.78
N ASN A 3 -43.86 -25.99 39.26
CA ASN A 3 -43.01 -26.29 38.10
C ASN A 3 -43.58 -25.63 36.84
N THR A 4 -42.71 -25.20 35.92
CA THR A 4 -42.65 -25.75 34.54
C THR A 4 -41.46 -25.22 33.72
N ASN A 5 -40.68 -26.19 33.24
CA ASN A 5 -40.09 -26.34 31.89
C ASN A 5 -39.40 -25.17 31.18
N LEU A 6 -38.11 -25.39 30.84
CA LEU A 6 -37.57 -25.01 29.52
C LEU A 6 -36.40 -25.91 29.08
N ALA A 7 -36.73 -26.77 28.11
CA ALA A 7 -35.99 -27.22 26.92
C ALA A 7 -34.50 -27.63 27.01
N ARG A 8 -34.28 -28.92 26.74
CA ARG A 8 -33.05 -29.51 26.19
C ARG A 8 -32.66 -28.84 24.86
N LYS A 9 -31.43 -28.36 24.75
CA LYS A 9 -30.66 -28.32 23.49
C LYS A 9 -29.36 -29.08 23.68
N SER A 10 -29.25 -30.19 22.96
CA SER A 10 -28.05 -31.00 22.82
C SER A 10 -26.99 -30.23 22.02
N VAL A 11 -25.89 -29.86 22.67
CA VAL A 11 -24.64 -29.49 22.01
C VAL A 11 -23.67 -30.64 22.26
N THR A 12 -23.31 -31.32 21.18
CA THR A 12 -22.33 -32.39 21.13
C THR A 12 -20.95 -31.87 21.60
N PRO A 13 -20.26 -32.55 22.53
CA PRO A 13 -18.88 -32.22 22.82
C PRO A 13 -18.00 -32.72 21.67
N HIS A 14 -17.28 -31.79 21.04
CA HIS A 14 -16.17 -32.12 20.15
C HIS A 14 -15.20 -33.06 20.88
N LYS A 15 -14.79 -34.14 20.20
CA LYS A 15 -13.72 -35.04 20.63
C LYS A 15 -12.46 -34.22 20.94
N VAL A 16 -12.18 -34.01 22.22
CA VAL A 16 -10.85 -33.66 22.67
C VAL A 16 -9.96 -34.86 22.39
N SER A 17 -8.98 -34.65 21.52
CA SER A 17 -7.94 -35.60 21.15
C SER A 17 -7.31 -36.22 22.38
N ALA A 18 -6.99 -37.52 22.27
CA ALA A 18 -6.28 -38.32 23.25
C ALA A 18 -5.26 -37.53 24.07
N ALA A 19 -5.42 -37.56 25.39
CA ALA A 19 -4.36 -37.18 26.31
C ALA A 19 -3.08 -37.95 25.93
N PRO A 20 -1.90 -37.31 25.89
CA PRO A 20 -0.66 -38.01 25.61
C PRO A 20 -0.45 -39.06 26.70
N LYS A 21 -0.59 -40.33 26.31
CA LYS A 21 -0.07 -41.47 27.08
C LYS A 21 1.45 -41.30 27.13
N ASN A 22 1.98 -41.29 28.35
CA ASN A 22 3.40 -41.26 28.71
C ASN A 22 4.05 -39.88 28.79
N THR A 23 4.22 -39.39 30.03
CA THR A 23 5.39 -38.58 30.41
C THR A 23 5.63 -38.67 31.93
N GLU A 24 6.42 -39.68 32.29
CA GLU A 24 7.57 -39.61 33.20
C GLU A 24 7.52 -38.81 34.53
N TRP A 25 6.42 -38.81 35.28
CA TRP A 25 6.44 -38.50 36.73
C TRP A 25 6.10 -39.71 37.62
N GLY A 26 6.28 -40.92 37.08
CA GLY A 26 5.96 -42.18 37.75
C GLY A 26 7.16 -43.07 38.10
N ILE A 27 8.40 -42.57 38.05
CA ILE A 27 9.58 -43.42 38.30
C ILE A 27 9.75 -43.70 39.80
N VAL A 28 9.32 -42.80 40.69
CA VAL A 28 9.37 -43.06 42.14
C VAL A 28 8.18 -43.93 42.58
N GLY A 29 6.98 -43.72 42.00
CA GLY A 29 5.77 -44.48 42.35
C GLY A 29 5.72 -45.91 41.79
N ARG A 30 6.18 -46.16 40.55
CA ARG A 30 6.11 -47.50 39.94
C ARG A 30 7.23 -48.44 40.39
N THR A 31 8.40 -47.91 40.73
CA THR A 31 9.55 -48.73 41.15
C THR A 31 9.39 -49.25 42.58
N VAL A 32 8.66 -48.53 43.42
CA VAL A 32 8.34 -48.95 44.80
C VAL A 32 7.21 -50.00 44.84
N GLY A 33 6.28 -49.99 43.88
CA GLY A 33 5.17 -50.95 43.83
C GLY A 33 5.53 -52.37 43.36
N VAL A 34 6.61 -52.53 42.59
CA VAL A 34 7.00 -53.83 42.00
C VAL A 34 8.02 -54.61 42.87
N THR A 35 8.58 -53.97 43.91
CA THR A 35 9.60 -54.59 44.76
C THR A 35 9.01 -55.53 45.80
N MET A 36 7.84 -55.25 46.39
CA MET A 36 7.32 -56.08 47.48
C MET A 36 6.92 -57.50 47.00
N THR A 37 6.19 -57.62 45.88
CA THR A 37 5.71 -58.91 45.35
C THR A 37 6.84 -59.75 44.75
N SER A 38 7.82 -59.11 44.08
CA SER A 38 9.00 -59.79 43.54
C SER A 38 10.03 -60.16 44.63
N MET A 39 10.15 -59.36 45.69
CA MET A 39 10.91 -59.71 46.90
C MET A 39 10.27 -60.90 47.60
N LEU A 40 8.95 -60.91 47.80
CA LEU A 40 8.23 -62.02 48.41
C LEU A 40 8.34 -63.32 47.59
N GLN A 41 8.30 -63.25 46.25
CA GLN A 41 8.57 -64.41 45.38
C GLN A 41 10.02 -64.91 45.46
N ARG A 42 11.02 -64.02 45.60
CA ARG A 42 12.42 -64.40 45.85
C ARG A 42 12.69 -64.88 47.29
N MET A 43 11.80 -64.59 48.23
CA MET A 43 11.84 -65.01 49.65
C MET A 43 11.29 -66.42 49.88
N GLY A 44 10.72 -67.07 48.86
CA GLY A 44 10.14 -68.42 48.92
C GLY A 44 11.17 -69.53 49.09
N LYS A 45 11.66 -69.70 50.32
CA LYS A 45 12.05 -70.97 51.00
C LYS A 45 12.40 -70.58 52.44
N ALA A 46 11.41 -70.58 53.31
CA ALA A 46 11.62 -70.39 54.74
C ALA A 46 12.67 -71.40 55.22
N GLU A 47 13.78 -70.92 55.79
CA GLU A 47 14.75 -71.73 56.52
C GLU A 47 14.09 -72.22 57.83
N VAL A 48 13.12 -73.12 57.73
CA VAL A 48 12.49 -73.81 58.85
C VAL A 48 13.50 -74.81 59.38
N THR A 49 14.38 -74.35 60.28
CA THR A 49 15.21 -75.10 61.24
C THR A 49 16.25 -74.14 61.86
N GLN A 50 15.82 -73.08 62.56
CA GLN A 50 16.74 -72.22 63.33
C GLN A 50 16.19 -71.98 64.73
N ALA A 51 17.00 -72.26 65.75
CA ALA A 51 16.68 -72.01 67.17
C ALA A 51 16.68 -70.52 67.56
N ASN A 52 16.78 -69.57 66.61
CA ASN A 52 16.72 -68.13 66.89
C ASN A 52 15.97 -67.37 65.75
N PRO A 53 14.67 -67.06 65.94
CA PRO A 53 13.85 -66.32 64.96
C PRO A 53 14.43 -64.95 64.58
N GLN A 54 15.02 -64.21 65.52
CA GLN A 54 15.52 -62.85 65.32
C GLN A 54 16.63 -62.80 64.24
N LEU A 55 17.52 -63.80 64.24
CA LEU A 55 18.60 -63.91 63.25
C LEU A 55 18.08 -64.08 61.81
N VAL A 56 16.94 -64.77 61.65
CA VAL A 56 16.29 -64.97 60.34
C VAL A 56 15.66 -63.67 59.85
N PHE A 57 14.99 -62.95 60.75
CA PHE A 57 14.41 -61.64 60.45
C PHE A 57 15.47 -60.62 60.05
N ASP A 58 16.54 -60.46 60.85
CA ASP A 58 17.58 -59.47 60.58
C ASP A 58 18.36 -59.79 59.29
N ASN A 59 18.63 -61.07 59.01
CA ASN A 59 19.21 -61.48 57.73
C ASN A 59 18.30 -61.15 56.53
N THR A 60 16.99 -61.33 56.68
CA THR A 60 16.02 -61.00 55.62
C THR A 60 15.99 -59.51 55.37
N LYS A 61 15.95 -58.69 56.44
CA LYS A 61 16.05 -57.24 56.35
C LYS A 61 17.33 -56.82 55.65
N VAL A 62 18.50 -57.30 56.08
CA VAL A 62 19.81 -57.00 55.46
C VAL A 62 19.86 -57.37 53.96
N LYS A 63 19.20 -58.45 53.53
CA LYS A 63 19.08 -58.77 52.10
C LYS A 63 18.27 -57.75 51.33
N ILE A 64 17.12 -57.33 51.87
CA ILE A 64 16.25 -56.30 51.30
C ILE A 64 17.01 -54.97 51.22
N LEU A 65 17.69 -54.58 52.31
CA LEU A 65 18.49 -53.36 52.36
C LEU A 65 19.52 -53.32 51.23
N LYS A 66 20.28 -54.41 51.04
CA LYS A 66 21.25 -54.45 49.95
C LYS A 66 20.62 -54.19 48.58
N ILE A 67 19.48 -54.82 48.27
CA ILE A 67 18.78 -54.62 47.00
C ILE A 67 18.36 -53.14 46.84
N LEU A 68 17.81 -52.54 47.89
CA LEU A 68 17.37 -51.14 47.86
C LEU A 68 18.55 -50.18 47.63
N TYR A 69 19.67 -50.34 48.35
CA TYR A 69 20.83 -49.47 48.14
C TYR A 69 21.48 -49.67 46.75
N ASP A 70 21.57 -50.92 46.26
CA ASP A 70 22.06 -51.21 44.91
C ASP A 70 21.19 -50.51 43.83
N ASP A 71 19.86 -50.56 43.98
CA ASP A 71 18.91 -49.89 43.08
C ASP A 71 19.00 -48.36 43.16
N THR A 72 19.16 -47.84 44.37
CA THR A 72 19.34 -46.41 44.64
C THR A 72 20.60 -45.87 43.98
N ILE A 73 21.74 -46.56 44.13
CA ILE A 73 23.02 -46.19 43.51
C ILE A 73 22.89 -46.21 41.99
N ARG A 74 22.31 -47.29 41.43
CA ARG A 74 22.10 -47.42 39.98
C ARG A 74 21.26 -46.28 39.42
N THR A 75 20.16 -45.94 40.10
CA THR A 75 19.26 -44.85 39.67
C THR A 75 19.94 -43.50 39.76
N SER A 76 20.69 -43.25 40.83
CA SER A 76 21.44 -42.01 41.04
C SER A 76 22.53 -41.82 39.97
N LYS A 77 23.30 -42.86 39.65
CA LYS A 77 24.28 -42.84 38.55
C LYS A 77 23.64 -42.53 37.20
N LYS A 78 22.43 -43.05 36.95
CA LYS A 78 21.67 -42.75 35.73
C LYS A 78 21.24 -41.28 35.67
N ILE A 79 20.81 -40.70 36.79
CA ILE A 79 20.46 -39.27 36.88
C ILE A 79 21.69 -38.38 36.61
N VAL A 80 22.82 -38.70 37.25
CA VAL A 80 24.10 -37.99 37.02
C VAL A 80 24.53 -38.07 35.55
N SER A 81 24.48 -39.26 34.95
CA SER A 81 24.83 -39.45 33.53
C SER A 81 23.91 -38.66 32.59
N LYS A 82 22.59 -38.65 32.84
CA LYS A 82 21.64 -37.82 32.07
C LYS A 82 21.93 -36.33 32.21
N THR A 83 22.36 -35.89 33.39
CA THR A 83 22.71 -34.49 33.66
C THR A 83 23.94 -34.08 32.87
N ASN A 84 24.98 -34.91 32.85
CA ASN A 84 26.18 -34.68 32.01
C ASN A 84 25.83 -34.57 30.52
N HIS A 85 24.96 -35.47 30.03
CA HIS A 85 24.53 -35.42 28.63
C HIS A 85 23.81 -34.11 28.31
N TYR A 86 22.90 -33.67 29.18
CA TYR A 86 22.22 -32.38 29.02
C TYR A 86 23.20 -31.20 28.99
N ILE A 87 24.14 -31.14 29.93
CA ILE A 87 25.15 -30.07 29.99
C ILE A 87 25.96 -30.03 28.68
N GLY A 88 26.39 -31.19 28.18
CA GLY A 88 27.09 -31.29 26.90
C GLY A 88 26.25 -30.81 25.71
N SER A 89 24.96 -31.16 25.65
CA SER A 89 24.06 -30.70 24.59
C SER A 89 23.81 -29.18 24.65
N VAL A 90 23.69 -28.60 25.84
CA VAL A 90 23.47 -27.14 26.01
C VAL A 90 24.68 -26.34 25.55
N GLN A 91 25.89 -26.88 25.70
CA GLN A 91 27.11 -26.21 25.22
C GLN A 91 27.07 -25.92 23.71
N HIS A 92 26.59 -26.89 22.90
CA HIS A 92 26.42 -26.67 21.45
C HIS A 92 25.36 -25.61 21.15
N VAL A 93 24.23 -25.63 21.87
CA VAL A 93 23.17 -24.61 21.72
C VAL A 93 23.72 -23.22 22.05
N LYS A 94 24.55 -23.11 23.09
CA LYS A 94 25.21 -21.86 23.47
C LYS A 94 26.14 -21.33 22.37
N GLU A 95 26.96 -22.18 21.77
CA GLU A 95 27.85 -21.80 20.66
C GLU A 95 27.04 -21.25 19.49
N SER A 96 25.96 -21.94 19.08
CA SER A 96 25.09 -21.48 17.99
C SER A 96 24.37 -20.16 18.31
N LEU A 97 23.89 -19.98 19.55
CA LEU A 97 23.23 -18.73 19.95
C LEU A 97 24.21 -17.56 20.05
N THR A 98 25.46 -17.81 20.44
CA THR A 98 26.51 -16.78 20.48
C THR A 98 26.83 -16.29 19.06
N GLU A 99 26.92 -17.20 18.09
CA GLU A 99 27.09 -16.83 16.67
C GLU A 99 25.91 -16.00 16.14
N LEU A 100 24.68 -16.39 16.47
CA LEU A 100 23.48 -15.62 16.10
C LEU A 100 23.50 -14.20 16.67
N THR A 101 23.97 -14.04 17.91
CA THR A 101 24.08 -12.70 18.54
C THR A 101 25.01 -11.79 17.74
N ASN A 102 26.15 -12.31 17.27
CA ASN A 102 27.10 -11.55 16.44
C ASN A 102 26.53 -11.12 15.08
N TYR A 103 25.55 -11.86 14.54
CA TYR A 103 24.87 -11.49 13.29
C TYR A 103 23.92 -10.31 13.47
N TYR A 104 23.21 -10.23 14.60
CA TYR A 104 22.18 -9.21 14.86
C TYR A 104 22.71 -7.96 15.59
N THR A 105 23.98 -7.59 15.41
CA THR A 105 24.63 -6.46 16.12
C THR A 105 23.93 -5.11 15.94
N THR A 106 23.24 -4.91 14.82
CA THR A 106 22.47 -3.67 14.54
C THR A 106 21.04 -3.69 15.09
N GLU A 107 20.49 -4.86 15.45
CA GLU A 107 19.15 -5.02 15.99
C GLU A 107 19.18 -5.17 17.51
N HIS A 108 19.28 -4.04 18.20
CA HIS A 108 19.50 -3.96 19.65
C HIS A 108 18.58 -4.87 20.51
N PHE A 109 17.29 -5.03 20.14
CA PHE A 109 16.38 -5.92 20.89
C PHE A 109 16.50 -7.40 20.54
N THR A 110 16.79 -7.73 19.27
CA THR A 110 17.01 -9.11 18.82
C THR A 110 18.28 -9.67 19.46
N GLY A 111 19.38 -8.92 19.42
CA GLY A 111 20.63 -9.28 20.10
C GLY A 111 20.44 -9.48 21.61
N LYS A 112 19.80 -8.53 22.30
CA LYS A 112 19.47 -8.66 23.73
C LYS A 112 18.61 -9.88 24.06
N SER A 113 17.71 -10.28 23.17
CA SER A 113 16.87 -11.48 23.36
C SER A 113 17.71 -12.75 23.34
N ILE A 114 18.63 -12.84 22.40
CA ILE A 114 19.51 -13.99 22.23
C ILE A 114 20.49 -14.07 23.41
N ASP A 115 21.08 -12.94 23.82
CA ASP A 115 21.93 -12.84 25.01
C ASP A 115 21.21 -13.31 26.28
N LEU A 116 19.95 -12.90 26.46
CA LEU A 116 19.13 -13.33 27.59
C LEU A 116 18.93 -14.85 27.60
N ILE A 117 18.63 -15.46 26.45
CA ILE A 117 18.48 -16.91 26.31
C ILE A 117 19.79 -17.63 26.65
N VAL A 118 20.92 -17.12 26.15
CA VAL A 118 22.26 -17.66 26.47
C VAL A 118 22.50 -17.63 27.98
N ASN A 119 22.18 -16.52 28.66
CA ASN A 119 22.34 -16.39 30.10
C ASN A 119 21.46 -17.36 30.88
N ILE A 120 20.19 -17.53 30.50
CA ILE A 120 19.28 -18.51 31.12
C ILE A 120 19.86 -19.94 30.98
N HIS A 121 20.37 -20.30 29.81
CA HIS A 121 20.98 -21.61 29.59
C HIS A 121 22.25 -21.81 30.43
N ASN A 122 23.07 -20.78 30.61
CA ASN A 122 24.24 -20.82 31.50
C ASN A 122 23.83 -21.05 32.97
N ASP A 123 22.83 -20.31 33.45
CA ASP A 123 22.36 -20.41 34.84
C ASP A 123 21.74 -21.78 35.13
N ILE A 124 20.89 -22.29 34.23
CA ILE A 124 20.29 -23.62 34.37
C ILE A 124 21.37 -24.71 34.35
N SER A 125 22.39 -24.59 33.49
CA SER A 125 23.51 -25.53 33.46
C SER A 125 24.28 -25.51 34.78
N SER A 126 24.57 -24.33 35.32
CA SER A 126 25.22 -24.19 36.64
C SER A 126 24.38 -24.80 37.78
N PHE A 127 23.06 -24.60 37.77
CA PHE A 127 22.18 -25.21 38.78
C PHE A 127 22.17 -26.73 38.69
N ARG A 128 22.21 -27.30 37.47
CA ARG A 128 22.31 -28.75 37.26
C ARG A 128 23.64 -29.32 37.73
N GLU A 129 24.76 -28.64 37.50
CA GLU A 129 26.08 -29.05 38.02
C GLU A 129 26.11 -29.06 39.55
N LYS A 130 25.53 -28.03 40.19
CA LYS A 130 25.36 -27.98 41.65
C LYS A 130 24.49 -29.13 42.17
N GLN A 131 23.38 -29.41 41.48
CA GLN A 131 22.49 -30.53 41.82
C GLN A 131 23.21 -31.88 41.69
N GLN A 132 23.94 -32.09 40.60
CA GLN A 132 24.75 -33.29 40.38
C GLN A 132 25.81 -33.48 41.46
N SER A 133 26.53 -32.41 41.80
CA SER A 133 27.53 -32.42 42.88
C SER A 133 26.88 -32.77 44.21
N SER A 134 25.69 -32.22 44.50
CA SER A 134 24.92 -32.55 45.70
C SER A 134 24.48 -34.01 45.72
N ILE A 135 23.93 -34.56 44.63
CA ILE A 135 23.52 -35.97 44.53
C ILE A 135 24.73 -36.89 44.71
N THR A 136 25.86 -36.56 44.10
CA THR A 136 27.09 -37.37 44.17
C THR A 136 27.64 -37.40 45.59
N ASN A 137 27.87 -36.22 46.19
CA ASN A 137 28.52 -36.09 47.49
C ASN A 137 27.60 -36.49 48.65
N ARG A 138 26.31 -36.14 48.58
CA ARG A 138 25.38 -36.36 49.69
C ARG A 138 24.70 -37.72 49.66
N TYR A 139 24.57 -38.35 48.49
CA TYR A 139 23.74 -39.56 48.31
C TYR A 139 24.51 -40.77 47.74
N LEU A 140 25.28 -40.57 46.66
CA LEU A 140 25.98 -41.68 46.00
C LEU A 140 27.12 -42.23 46.86
N LEU A 141 28.05 -41.36 47.27
CA LEU A 141 29.23 -41.78 48.04
C LEU A 141 28.86 -42.38 49.41
N PRO A 142 27.92 -41.81 50.18
CA PRO A 142 27.51 -42.42 51.45
C PRO A 142 26.78 -43.76 51.28
N ALA A 143 25.95 -43.91 50.24
CA ALA A 143 25.30 -45.18 49.93
C ALA A 143 26.32 -46.28 49.58
N GLU A 144 27.32 -45.95 48.75
CA GLU A 144 28.44 -46.85 48.43
C GLU A 144 29.27 -47.20 49.69
N ALA A 145 29.51 -46.22 50.56
CA ALA A 145 30.18 -46.43 51.83
C ALA A 145 29.38 -47.37 52.76
N PHE A 146 28.05 -47.21 52.87
CA PHE A 146 27.23 -48.09 53.71
C PHE A 146 27.20 -49.53 53.19
N ILE A 147 27.15 -49.72 51.86
CA ILE A 147 27.23 -51.06 51.25
C ILE A 147 28.56 -51.73 51.60
N THR A 148 29.66 -51.02 51.43
CA THR A 148 31.02 -51.54 51.57
C THR A 148 31.40 -51.79 53.02
N THR A 149 31.09 -50.85 53.92
CA THR A 149 31.53 -50.87 55.33
C THR A 149 30.59 -51.63 56.25
N THR A 150 29.28 -51.70 55.95
CA THR A 150 28.27 -52.23 56.89
C THR A 150 27.55 -53.45 56.32
N LEU A 151 26.88 -53.32 55.17
CA LEU A 151 26.07 -54.41 54.58
C LEU A 151 26.91 -55.62 54.16
N THR A 152 28.05 -55.39 53.49
CA THR A 152 28.89 -56.49 52.98
C THR A 152 29.50 -57.32 54.11
N PRO A 153 30.12 -56.71 55.16
CA PRO A 153 30.63 -57.44 56.31
C PRO A 153 29.56 -58.23 57.08
N ALA A 154 28.34 -57.68 57.22
CA ALA A 154 27.23 -58.38 57.89
C ALA A 154 26.77 -59.62 57.11
N ARG A 155 26.69 -59.51 55.78
CA ARG A 155 26.38 -60.66 54.91
C ARG A 155 27.46 -61.72 54.94
N ASP A 156 28.73 -61.32 54.95
CA ASP A 156 29.84 -62.25 55.03
C ASP A 156 29.91 -62.94 56.40
N ALA A 157 29.60 -62.24 57.49
CA ALA A 157 29.43 -62.86 58.81
C ALA A 157 28.32 -63.94 58.80
N LYS A 158 27.18 -63.68 58.15
CA LYS A 158 26.11 -64.68 57.98
C LYS A 158 26.55 -65.88 57.13
N LYS A 159 27.31 -65.66 56.04
CA LYS A 159 27.88 -66.76 55.24
C LYS A 159 28.83 -67.63 56.07
N ARG A 160 29.72 -67.01 56.85
CA ARG A 160 30.63 -67.71 57.77
C ARG A 160 29.88 -68.52 58.82
N PHE A 161 28.80 -67.96 59.38
CA PHE A 161 27.90 -68.69 60.27
C PHE A 161 27.26 -69.90 59.59
N ARG A 162 26.73 -69.75 58.38
CA ARG A 162 26.14 -70.88 57.62
C ARG A 162 27.16 -72.00 57.40
N LYS A 163 28.40 -71.66 57.05
CA LYS A 163 29.50 -72.64 56.92
C LYS A 163 29.80 -73.35 58.25
N ALA A 164 29.98 -72.59 59.33
CA ALA A 164 30.25 -73.15 60.66
C ALA A 164 29.11 -74.04 61.17
N ARG A 165 27.86 -73.72 60.83
CA ARG A 165 26.70 -74.57 61.13
C ARG A 165 26.74 -75.90 60.39
N LEU A 166 27.02 -75.90 59.08
CA LEU A 166 27.14 -77.15 58.31
C LEU A 166 28.26 -78.04 58.86
N GLU A 167 29.39 -77.45 59.24
CA GLU A 167 30.49 -78.14 59.92
C GLU A 167 30.04 -78.77 61.26
N TYR A 168 29.27 -78.03 62.07
CA TYR A 168 28.70 -78.50 63.34
C TYR A 168 27.67 -79.62 63.15
N ASP A 169 26.70 -79.45 62.25
CA ASP A 169 25.64 -80.43 61.99
C ASP A 169 26.24 -81.75 61.47
N SER A 170 27.29 -81.67 60.64
CA SER A 170 28.05 -82.82 60.18
C SER A 170 28.78 -83.53 61.33
N ALA A 171 29.46 -82.77 62.20
CA ALA A 171 30.16 -83.32 63.36
C ALA A 171 29.20 -83.97 64.38
N LEU A 172 28.05 -83.36 64.63
CA LEU A 172 26.99 -83.90 65.49
C LEU A 172 26.40 -85.19 64.92
N SER A 173 26.17 -85.26 63.60
CA SER A 173 25.67 -86.47 62.94
C SER A 173 26.67 -87.62 63.05
N LYS A 174 27.97 -87.34 62.83
CA LYS A 174 29.04 -88.33 63.00
C LYS A 174 29.13 -88.84 64.45
N LEU A 175 29.04 -87.94 65.43
CA LEU A 175 29.03 -88.32 66.85
C LEU A 175 27.86 -89.24 67.18
N LYS A 176 26.64 -88.90 66.74
CA LYS A 176 25.45 -89.74 66.94
C LYS A 176 25.60 -91.11 66.30
N MET A 177 26.16 -91.18 65.09
CA MET A 177 26.43 -92.45 64.41
C MET A 177 27.43 -93.31 65.21
N SER A 178 28.55 -92.74 65.65
CA SER A 178 29.54 -93.44 66.49
C SER A 178 28.98 -93.89 67.85
N GLN A 179 28.01 -93.16 68.42
CA GLN A 179 27.32 -93.54 69.67
C GLN A 179 26.32 -94.69 69.48
N SER A 180 25.79 -94.89 68.27
CA SER A 180 24.77 -95.90 67.95
C SER A 180 25.33 -97.24 67.46
N GLN A 181 26.65 -97.39 67.34
CA GLN A 181 27.30 -98.63 66.89
C GLN A 181 27.34 -99.67 68.02
N SER A 182 27.05 -100.94 67.69
CA SER A 182 26.99 -102.06 68.64
C SER A 182 28.36 -102.49 69.20
N ASN A 183 29.46 -102.16 68.53
CA ASN A 183 30.83 -102.40 69.00
C ASN A 183 31.61 -101.07 68.98
N ILE A 184 31.75 -100.42 70.14
CA ILE A 184 32.20 -99.03 70.25
C ILE A 184 33.74 -98.93 70.19
N ASP A 185 34.29 -98.35 69.13
CA ASP A 185 35.70 -97.92 69.08
C ASP A 185 35.88 -96.62 69.90
N LEU A 186 36.46 -96.74 71.09
CA LEU A 186 36.71 -95.61 72.00
C LEU A 186 37.54 -94.49 71.36
N LYS A 187 38.48 -94.81 70.46
CA LYS A 187 39.33 -93.80 69.81
C LYS A 187 38.53 -93.00 68.78
N GLN A 188 37.68 -93.66 67.99
CA GLN A 188 36.78 -92.96 67.07
C GLN A 188 35.73 -92.13 67.80
N LEU A 189 35.16 -92.65 68.90
CA LEU A 189 34.21 -91.90 69.71
C LEU A 189 34.85 -90.65 70.33
N TYR A 190 36.08 -90.75 70.85
CA TYR A 190 36.84 -89.62 71.37
C TYR A 190 37.10 -88.55 70.29
N LEU A 191 37.53 -88.97 69.09
CA LEU A 191 37.76 -88.07 67.97
C LEU A 191 36.45 -87.38 67.54
N ALA A 192 35.34 -88.12 67.45
CA ALA A 192 34.03 -87.56 67.12
C ALA A 192 33.56 -86.55 68.18
N GLN A 193 33.77 -86.84 69.47
CA GLN A 193 33.43 -85.95 70.58
C GLN A 193 34.29 -84.67 70.59
N SER A 194 35.59 -84.79 70.33
CA SER A 194 36.53 -83.66 70.22
C SER A 194 36.18 -82.74 69.05
N HIS A 195 35.89 -83.32 67.87
CA HIS A 195 35.40 -82.56 66.73
C HIS A 195 34.07 -81.87 67.03
N TYR A 196 33.12 -82.58 67.65
CA TYR A 196 31.85 -81.99 68.08
C TYR A 196 32.06 -80.78 69.00
N ALA A 197 32.88 -80.89 70.04
CA ALA A 197 33.17 -79.79 70.97
C ALA A 197 33.80 -78.58 70.26
N LYS A 198 34.80 -78.82 69.40
CA LYS A 198 35.47 -77.76 68.60
C LYS A 198 34.49 -77.04 67.68
N TYR A 199 33.68 -77.79 66.93
CA TYR A 199 32.72 -77.20 66.00
C TYR A 199 31.53 -76.56 66.71
N LYS A 200 31.13 -77.04 67.89
CA LYS A 200 30.12 -76.40 68.74
C LYS A 200 30.55 -75.02 69.20
N LEU A 201 31.79 -74.88 69.70
CA LEU A 201 32.33 -73.59 70.12
C LEU A 201 32.43 -72.61 68.93
N ARG A 202 32.93 -73.07 67.78
CA ARG A 202 33.00 -72.26 66.55
C ARG A 202 31.60 -71.86 66.07
N TYR A 203 30.62 -72.75 66.13
CA TYR A 203 29.23 -72.47 65.79
C TYR A 203 28.66 -71.36 66.67
N LEU A 204 28.79 -71.47 67.99
CA LEU A 204 28.29 -70.46 68.94
C LEU A 204 28.95 -69.09 68.73
N HIS A 205 30.27 -69.04 68.55
CA HIS A 205 30.98 -67.79 68.28
C HIS A 205 30.51 -67.13 66.98
N ARG A 206 30.38 -67.92 65.90
CA ARG A 206 29.90 -67.39 64.61
C ARG A 206 28.41 -67.03 64.64
N GLN A 207 27.62 -67.70 65.46
CA GLN A 207 26.21 -67.34 65.70
C GLN A 207 26.11 -65.96 66.34
N TYR A 208 26.87 -65.72 67.41
CA TYR A 208 26.93 -64.43 68.09
C TYR A 208 27.42 -63.31 67.16
N GLU A 209 28.53 -63.54 66.44
CA GLU A 209 29.08 -62.57 65.49
C GLU A 209 28.06 -62.19 64.40
N ALA A 210 27.37 -63.19 63.82
CA ALA A 210 26.36 -62.94 62.79
C ALA A 210 25.14 -62.22 63.36
N GLN A 211 24.67 -62.58 64.56
CA GLN A 211 23.53 -61.92 65.20
C GLN A 211 23.83 -60.45 65.50
N HIS A 212 24.99 -60.17 66.09
CA HIS A 212 25.41 -58.80 66.41
C HIS A 212 25.53 -57.94 65.15
N LYS A 213 26.28 -58.40 64.14
CA LYS A 213 26.51 -57.62 62.90
C LYS A 213 25.22 -57.41 62.09
N LEU A 214 24.33 -58.39 62.04
CA LEU A 214 23.05 -58.24 61.35
C LEU A 214 22.12 -57.26 62.09
N SER A 215 22.04 -57.36 63.42
CA SER A 215 21.19 -56.47 64.22
C SER A 215 21.68 -55.01 64.17
N ASP A 216 22.99 -54.79 64.33
CA ASP A 216 23.63 -53.47 64.22
C ASP A 216 23.40 -52.83 62.83
N THR A 217 23.48 -53.62 61.74
CA THR A 217 23.19 -53.14 60.38
C THR A 217 21.74 -52.68 60.22
N VAL A 218 20.78 -53.44 60.77
CA VAL A 218 19.35 -53.10 60.70
C VAL A 218 19.04 -51.83 61.49
N GLN A 219 19.68 -51.64 62.65
CA GLN A 219 19.48 -50.46 63.49
C GLN A 219 20.09 -49.19 62.88
N ARG A 220 21.31 -49.26 62.31
CA ARG A 220 21.93 -48.10 61.65
C ARG A 220 21.17 -47.65 60.41
N HIS A 221 20.56 -48.59 59.69
CA HIS A 221 19.83 -48.28 58.45
C HIS A 221 18.66 -47.31 58.64
N SER A 222 17.85 -47.46 59.70
CA SER A 222 16.63 -46.66 59.87
C SER A 222 16.92 -45.16 59.95
N PHE A 223 18.09 -44.79 60.50
CA PHE A 223 18.53 -43.41 60.61
C PHE A 223 19.18 -42.91 59.30
N GLU A 224 20.12 -43.67 58.74
CA GLU A 224 20.86 -43.24 57.56
C GLU A 224 19.97 -43.09 56.32
N TYR A 225 19.01 -44.00 56.09
CA TYR A 225 18.13 -43.92 54.92
C TYR A 225 17.22 -42.67 54.93
N LEU A 226 16.76 -42.27 56.11
CA LEU A 226 15.94 -41.07 56.28
C LEU A 226 16.73 -39.81 55.95
N VAL A 227 17.95 -39.67 56.51
CA VAL A 227 18.86 -38.55 56.23
C VAL A 227 19.17 -38.46 54.73
N GLN A 228 19.45 -39.61 54.11
CA GLN A 228 19.74 -39.69 52.68
C GLN A 228 18.55 -39.25 51.80
N SER A 229 17.34 -39.66 52.17
CA SER A 229 16.12 -39.28 51.45
C SER A 229 15.80 -37.79 51.59
N ILE A 230 15.99 -37.21 52.78
CA ILE A 230 15.78 -35.77 53.04
C ILE A 230 16.77 -34.92 52.25
N ASN A 231 18.04 -35.29 52.23
CA ASN A 231 19.07 -34.56 51.49
C ASN A 231 18.81 -34.54 49.97
N LEU A 232 18.28 -35.63 49.42
CA LEU A 232 17.86 -35.69 48.02
C LEU A 232 16.71 -34.72 47.73
N LEU A 233 15.67 -34.74 48.58
CA LEU A 233 14.53 -33.83 48.46
C LEU A 233 14.94 -32.36 48.56
N ALA A 234 15.85 -32.01 49.49
CA ALA A 234 16.41 -30.67 49.62
C ALA A 234 17.15 -30.24 48.33
N SER A 235 17.99 -31.12 47.77
CA SER A 235 18.71 -30.81 46.52
C SER A 235 17.79 -30.63 45.31
N LEU A 236 16.67 -31.34 45.28
CA LEU A 236 15.63 -31.16 44.26
C LEU A 236 14.89 -29.84 44.46
N HIS A 237 14.53 -29.51 45.69
CA HIS A 237 13.89 -28.24 46.04
C HIS A 237 14.75 -27.05 45.62
N ASP A 238 16.04 -27.04 45.98
CA ASP A 238 16.95 -25.94 45.65
C ASP A 238 17.11 -25.77 44.13
N TYR A 239 17.19 -26.89 43.39
CA TYR A 239 17.23 -26.85 41.93
C TYR A 239 15.96 -26.20 41.34
N TYR A 240 14.77 -26.69 41.71
CA TYR A 240 13.52 -26.16 41.17
C TYR A 240 13.27 -24.71 41.59
N SER A 241 13.60 -24.34 42.82
CA SER A 241 13.46 -22.97 43.33
C SER A 241 14.31 -21.99 42.52
N ASN A 242 15.58 -22.31 42.28
CA ASN A 242 16.49 -21.48 41.50
C ASN A 242 16.03 -21.33 40.03
N VAL A 243 15.59 -22.43 39.41
CA VAL A 243 15.07 -22.40 38.02
C VAL A 243 13.80 -21.54 37.93
N CYS A 244 12.86 -21.71 38.84
CA CYS A 244 11.63 -20.90 38.87
C CYS A 244 11.93 -19.41 39.06
N SER A 245 12.86 -19.07 39.95
CA SER A 245 13.27 -17.68 40.18
C SER A 245 13.87 -17.04 38.92
N GLN A 246 14.72 -17.77 38.19
CA GLN A 246 15.30 -17.26 36.94
C GLN A 246 14.25 -17.06 35.85
N LEU A 247 13.32 -18.01 35.69
CA LEU A 247 12.24 -17.86 34.71
C LEU A 247 11.34 -16.65 35.01
N ASN A 248 11.02 -16.41 36.29
CA ASN A 248 10.23 -15.25 36.69
C ASN A 248 10.95 -13.92 36.43
N ALA A 249 12.29 -13.88 36.53
CA ALA A 249 13.08 -12.68 36.26
C ALA A 249 13.07 -12.26 34.78
N VAL A 250 12.67 -13.15 33.87
CA VAL A 250 12.64 -12.92 32.41
C VAL A 250 11.32 -12.28 31.95
N GLU A 251 10.24 -12.45 32.72
CA GLU A 251 8.89 -11.95 32.38
C GLU A 251 8.84 -10.45 32.04
N PRO A 252 9.49 -9.53 32.80
CA PRO A 252 9.47 -8.10 32.49
C PRO A 252 10.13 -7.78 31.14
N THR A 253 11.25 -8.46 30.84
CA THR A 253 11.99 -8.28 29.59
C THR A 253 11.19 -8.75 28.38
N ILE A 254 10.46 -9.87 28.51
CA ILE A 254 9.53 -10.34 27.46
C ILE A 254 8.45 -9.30 27.19
N LYS A 255 7.91 -8.66 28.23
CA LYS A 255 6.89 -7.62 28.09
C LYS A 255 7.44 -6.41 27.32
N GLU A 256 8.63 -5.92 27.68
CA GLU A 256 9.28 -4.81 26.98
C GLU A 256 9.51 -5.13 25.49
N MET A 257 9.96 -6.35 25.17
CA MET A 257 10.16 -6.80 23.79
C MET A 257 8.86 -6.84 22.98
N ARG A 258 7.76 -7.29 23.59
CA ARG A 258 6.44 -7.29 22.93
C ARG A 258 5.96 -5.86 22.66
N GLU A 259 6.15 -4.94 23.59
CA GLU A 259 5.79 -3.53 23.43
C GLU A 259 6.62 -2.86 22.32
N TYR A 260 7.94 -3.13 22.27
CA TYR A 260 8.80 -2.65 21.20
C TYR A 260 8.37 -3.18 19.82
N SER A 261 8.09 -4.48 19.70
CA SER A 261 7.61 -5.09 18.46
C SER A 261 6.28 -4.49 17.99
N ALA A 262 5.34 -4.28 18.91
CA ALA A 262 4.06 -3.62 18.60
C ALA A 262 4.27 -2.18 18.11
N LYS A 263 5.18 -1.43 18.75
CA LYS A 263 5.50 -0.04 18.35
C LYS A 263 6.14 0.01 16.95
N GLN A 264 7.06 -0.90 16.64
CA GLN A 264 7.68 -1.01 15.32
C GLN A 264 6.65 -1.36 14.24
N LYS A 265 5.75 -2.30 14.52
CA LYS A 265 4.67 -2.67 13.58
C LYS A 265 3.73 -1.50 13.29
N LYS A 266 3.38 -0.71 14.31
CA LYS A 266 2.56 0.49 14.14
C LYS A 266 3.28 1.53 13.28
N THR A 267 4.52 1.86 13.63
CA THR A 267 5.35 2.84 12.89
C THR A 267 5.51 2.47 11.42
N ASN A 268 5.76 1.20 11.11
CA ASN A 268 5.86 0.74 9.72
C ASN A 268 4.53 0.80 8.95
N THR A 269 3.40 0.63 9.65
CA THR A 269 2.06 0.74 9.05
C THR A 269 1.75 2.20 8.73
N ASP A 270 2.00 3.09 9.69
CA ASP A 270 1.81 4.54 9.54
C ASP A 270 2.69 5.09 8.39
N ASN A 271 3.98 4.72 8.35
CA ASN A 271 4.88 5.12 7.27
C ASN A 271 4.43 4.64 5.88
N ARG A 272 3.84 3.43 5.79
CA ARG A 272 3.29 2.91 4.52
C ARG A 272 2.07 3.71 4.08
N GLN A 273 1.19 4.08 5.01
CA GLN A 273 0.03 4.91 4.70
C GLN A 273 0.45 6.31 4.24
N ASP A 274 1.41 6.93 4.92
CA ASP A 274 1.95 8.24 4.53
C ASP A 274 2.61 8.20 3.14
N GLN A 275 3.39 7.16 2.83
CA GLN A 275 3.95 6.99 1.48
C GLN A 275 2.86 6.81 0.43
N GLN A 276 1.81 6.05 0.73
CA GLN A 276 0.70 5.84 -0.19
C GLN A 276 -0.09 7.14 -0.45
N LEU A 277 -0.32 7.95 0.59
CA LEU A 277 -0.94 9.27 0.46
C LEU A 277 -0.10 10.22 -0.40
N LYS A 278 1.21 10.29 -0.18
CA LYS A 278 2.11 11.11 -1.00
C LYS A 278 2.10 10.68 -2.47
N LEU A 279 2.11 9.38 -2.74
CA LEU A 279 2.02 8.86 -4.12
C LEU A 279 0.68 9.23 -4.77
N TYR A 280 -0.42 9.17 -4.01
CA TYR A 280 -1.73 9.58 -4.49
C TYR A 280 -1.79 11.07 -4.79
N GLU A 281 -1.24 11.92 -3.92
CA GLU A 281 -1.15 13.38 -4.12
C GLU A 281 -0.33 13.72 -5.38
N ILE A 282 0.84 13.09 -5.56
CA ILE A 282 1.67 13.26 -6.76
C ILE A 282 0.92 12.80 -8.03
N SER A 283 0.16 11.70 -7.95
CA SER A 283 -0.64 11.22 -9.08
C SER A 283 -1.74 12.21 -9.45
N ARG A 284 -2.44 12.77 -8.45
CA ARG A 284 -3.51 13.74 -8.66
C ARG A 284 -2.98 15.04 -9.27
N GLU A 285 -1.87 15.55 -8.76
CA GLU A 285 -1.24 16.76 -9.29
C GLU A 285 -0.77 16.59 -10.75
N LYS A 286 -0.23 15.41 -11.09
CA LYS A 286 0.10 15.07 -12.48
C LYS A 286 -1.11 15.02 -13.38
N GLU A 287 -2.24 14.51 -12.89
CA GLU A 287 -3.49 14.44 -13.65
C GLU A 287 -4.11 15.84 -13.84
N GLU A 288 -4.10 16.68 -12.80
CA GLU A 288 -4.58 18.06 -12.86
C GLU A 288 -3.77 18.92 -13.84
N ASN A 289 -2.46 18.69 -13.93
CA ASN A 289 -1.53 19.44 -14.77
C ASN A 289 -1.20 18.75 -16.10
N LYS A 290 -1.87 17.63 -16.41
CA LYS A 290 -1.57 16.75 -17.54
C LYS A 290 -1.45 17.50 -18.87
N TYR A 291 -2.31 18.49 -19.10
CA TYR A 291 -2.42 19.24 -20.36
C TYR A 291 -1.70 20.60 -20.37
N ASN A 292 -1.08 21.03 -19.26
CA ASN A 292 -0.51 22.38 -19.16
C ASN A 292 0.55 22.64 -20.23
N GLU A 293 1.43 21.66 -20.50
CA GLU A 293 2.46 21.77 -21.53
C GLU A 293 1.87 22.00 -22.93
N ILE A 294 0.75 21.34 -23.27
CA ILE A 294 0.07 21.55 -24.55
C ILE A 294 -0.54 22.95 -24.64
N VAL A 295 -1.14 23.44 -23.55
CA VAL A 295 -1.72 24.78 -23.53
C VAL A 295 -0.63 25.85 -23.68
N GLU A 296 0.52 25.67 -23.04
CA GLU A 296 1.68 26.57 -23.22
C GLU A 296 2.17 26.58 -24.68
N ILE A 297 2.25 25.41 -25.31
CA ILE A 297 2.63 25.29 -26.73
C ILE A 297 1.62 26.02 -27.64
N PHE A 298 0.32 25.94 -27.38
CA PHE A 298 -0.67 26.69 -28.16
C PHE A 298 -0.65 28.20 -27.92
N SER A 299 -0.19 28.60 -26.73
CA SER A 299 -0.10 30.00 -26.33
C SER A 299 1.18 30.68 -26.83
N SER A 300 2.00 29.98 -27.64
CA SER A 300 3.26 30.51 -28.13
C SER A 300 3.07 31.72 -29.06
N PRO A 301 3.90 32.79 -28.95
CA PRO A 301 3.73 34.01 -29.76
C PRO A 301 3.94 33.83 -31.28
N ASP A 302 4.60 32.74 -31.69
CA ASP A 302 4.83 32.40 -33.08
C ASP A 302 3.63 31.68 -33.72
N LEU A 303 2.70 31.15 -32.89
CA LEU A 303 1.56 30.34 -33.30
C LEU A 303 1.93 29.22 -34.26
N ALA A 304 3.16 28.71 -34.19
CA ALA A 304 3.69 27.77 -35.18
C ALA A 304 2.84 26.49 -35.21
N VAL A 305 2.50 25.95 -34.04
CA VAL A 305 1.65 24.76 -33.90
C VAL A 305 0.23 25.04 -34.36
N VAL A 306 -0.36 26.17 -33.92
CA VAL A 306 -1.71 26.58 -34.33
C VAL A 306 -1.81 26.72 -35.85
N ASN A 307 -0.80 27.33 -36.48
CA ASN A 307 -0.72 27.48 -37.93
C ASN A 307 -0.61 26.11 -38.63
N ALA A 308 0.27 25.22 -38.14
CA ALA A 308 0.42 23.89 -38.70
C ALA A 308 -0.86 23.06 -38.60
N ILE A 309 -1.58 23.15 -37.48
CA ILE A 309 -2.90 22.53 -37.28
C ILE A 309 -3.89 23.06 -38.31
N CYS A 310 -4.00 24.39 -38.45
CA CYS A 310 -4.92 25.03 -39.38
C CYS A 310 -4.68 24.63 -40.84
N LEU A 311 -3.42 24.40 -41.23
CA LEU A 311 -3.06 23.98 -42.60
C LEU A 311 -3.29 22.47 -42.81
N SER A 312 -3.22 21.67 -41.74
CA SER A 312 -3.27 20.20 -41.81
C SER A 312 -4.69 19.62 -41.66
N ALA A 313 -5.62 20.38 -41.07
CA ALA A 313 -6.91 19.89 -40.59
C ALA A 313 -8.01 19.66 -41.66
N GLY A 314 -7.83 20.15 -42.90
CA GLY A 314 -8.81 19.95 -43.98
C GLY A 314 -10.24 20.35 -43.56
N SER A 315 -11.20 19.41 -43.66
CA SER A 315 -12.60 19.61 -43.26
C SER A 315 -12.83 19.74 -41.75
N GLU A 316 -11.88 19.31 -40.91
CA GLU A 316 -11.97 19.38 -39.44
C GLU A 316 -11.42 20.71 -38.89
N GLN A 317 -10.96 21.60 -39.77
CA GLN A 317 -10.33 22.87 -39.41
C GLN A 317 -11.22 23.73 -38.50
N GLU A 318 -12.52 23.79 -38.78
CA GLU A 318 -13.45 24.62 -38.03
C GLU A 318 -13.62 24.13 -36.59
N ILE A 319 -13.81 22.83 -36.40
CA ILE A 319 -13.96 22.21 -35.07
C ILE A 319 -12.70 22.44 -34.23
N ILE A 320 -11.52 22.22 -34.81
CA ILE A 320 -10.25 22.40 -34.08
C ILE A 320 -10.02 23.87 -33.75
N LEU A 321 -10.38 24.80 -34.65
CA LEU A 321 -10.27 26.23 -34.39
C LEU A 321 -11.20 26.68 -33.27
N GLU A 322 -12.42 26.17 -33.19
CA GLU A 322 -13.33 26.49 -32.09
C GLU A 322 -12.83 25.95 -30.75
N ASP A 323 -12.38 24.70 -30.69
CA ASP A 323 -11.82 24.13 -29.46
C ASP A 323 -10.57 24.89 -29.01
N LEU A 324 -9.72 25.28 -29.97
CA LEU A 324 -8.51 26.04 -29.70
C LEU A 324 -8.85 27.43 -29.16
N VAL A 325 -9.86 28.10 -29.72
CA VAL A 325 -10.36 29.37 -29.22
C VAL A 325 -10.89 29.23 -27.79
N ARG A 326 -11.67 28.18 -27.48
CA ARG A 326 -12.16 27.92 -26.10
C ARG A 326 -11.00 27.71 -25.12
N ILE A 327 -9.98 26.94 -25.52
CA ILE A 327 -8.77 26.71 -24.71
C ILE A 327 -8.02 28.02 -24.47
N LEU A 328 -7.67 28.75 -25.52
CA LEU A 328 -6.91 29.99 -25.39
C LEU A 328 -7.69 31.08 -24.63
N ASP A 329 -9.01 31.13 -24.79
CA ASP A 329 -9.85 32.13 -24.14
C ASP A 329 -10.01 31.85 -22.65
N ALA A 330 -10.18 30.58 -22.26
CA ALA A 330 -10.19 30.17 -20.85
C ALA A 330 -8.87 30.53 -20.13
N HIS A 331 -7.76 30.55 -20.87
CA HIS A 331 -6.43 30.97 -20.40
C HIS A 331 -6.12 32.46 -20.65
N LYS A 332 -7.09 33.25 -21.13
CA LYS A 332 -6.97 34.69 -21.46
C LYS A 332 -5.86 35.02 -22.46
N GLN A 333 -5.48 34.06 -23.32
CA GLN A 333 -4.43 34.22 -24.33
C GLN A 333 -4.96 34.61 -25.71
N THR A 334 -6.26 34.42 -25.99
CA THR A 334 -6.86 34.70 -27.31
C THR A 334 -6.67 36.15 -27.77
N LEU A 335 -7.03 37.13 -26.93
CA LEU A 335 -6.89 38.55 -27.27
C LEU A 335 -5.43 39.00 -27.45
N PRO A 336 -4.48 38.67 -26.54
CA PRO A 336 -3.06 38.94 -26.76
C PRO A 336 -2.52 38.38 -28.09
N ILE A 337 -2.90 37.15 -28.43
CA ILE A 337 -2.50 36.49 -29.67
C ILE A 337 -3.06 37.23 -30.90
N ILE A 338 -4.35 37.58 -30.89
CA ILE A 338 -4.98 38.32 -31.98
C ILE A 338 -4.33 39.70 -32.15
N LYS A 339 -4.10 40.43 -31.05
CA LYS A 339 -3.43 41.75 -31.07
C LYS A 339 -2.02 41.68 -31.66
N LEU A 340 -1.25 40.66 -31.28
CA LEU A 340 0.07 40.42 -31.85
C LEU A 340 -0.03 40.13 -33.36
N GLY A 341 -1.01 39.33 -33.76
CA GLY A 341 -1.29 39.05 -35.17
C GLY A 341 -1.64 40.32 -35.96
N ILE A 342 -2.49 41.18 -35.40
CA ILE A 342 -2.87 42.48 -35.97
C ILE A 342 -1.63 43.35 -36.18
N THR A 343 -0.79 43.52 -35.15
CA THR A 343 0.43 44.33 -35.24
C THR A 343 1.42 43.78 -36.27
N LYS A 344 1.64 42.45 -36.30
CA LYS A 344 2.50 41.80 -37.29
C LYS A 344 1.97 42.02 -38.71
N GLU A 345 0.67 41.82 -38.94
CA GLU A 345 0.07 41.98 -40.26
C GLU A 345 0.19 43.42 -40.77
N ILE A 346 -0.09 44.42 -39.92
CA ILE A 346 0.06 45.84 -40.24
C ILE A 346 1.52 46.17 -40.60
N SER A 347 2.49 45.68 -39.83
CA SER A 347 3.92 45.92 -40.08
C SER A 347 4.43 45.35 -41.40
N SER A 348 3.79 44.27 -41.88
CA SER A 348 4.18 43.55 -43.11
C SER A 348 3.44 44.00 -44.37
N THR A 349 2.41 44.84 -44.23
CA THR A 349 1.50 45.21 -45.33
C THR A 349 1.94 46.53 -45.99
N SER A 350 1.99 46.56 -47.32
CA SER A 350 2.39 47.74 -48.09
C SER A 350 1.26 48.73 -48.41
N SER A 351 0.00 48.32 -48.26
CA SER A 351 -1.18 49.16 -48.52
C SER A 351 -2.30 48.92 -47.51
N ALA A 352 -2.91 49.99 -47.02
CA ALA A 352 -4.07 49.92 -46.13
C ALA A 352 -5.26 49.16 -46.76
N SER A 353 -5.39 49.16 -48.10
CA SER A 353 -6.48 48.49 -48.81
C SER A 353 -6.38 46.96 -48.79
N THR A 354 -5.20 46.39 -48.51
CA THR A 354 -4.97 44.94 -48.41
C THR A 354 -5.04 44.41 -46.98
N LEU A 355 -5.15 45.31 -46.00
CA LEU A 355 -5.09 44.97 -44.58
C LEU A 355 -6.22 44.03 -44.15
N PHE A 356 -5.87 42.95 -43.45
CA PHE A 356 -6.76 41.87 -43.00
C PHE A 356 -7.38 41.02 -44.10
N ARG A 357 -7.27 41.39 -45.39
CA ARG A 357 -7.88 40.64 -46.51
C ARG A 357 -7.22 39.28 -46.79
N GLY A 358 -6.16 38.94 -46.06
CA GLY A 358 -5.48 37.66 -46.14
C GLY A 358 -6.08 36.56 -45.25
N ASN A 359 -5.87 35.30 -45.67
CA ASN A 359 -6.26 34.09 -44.93
C ASN A 359 -5.18 33.63 -43.94
N SER A 360 -4.65 34.56 -43.12
CA SER A 360 -3.63 34.26 -42.12
C SER A 360 -4.22 33.51 -40.92
N THR A 361 -3.36 32.82 -40.16
CA THR A 361 -3.79 32.11 -38.95
C THR A 361 -4.39 33.04 -37.88
N PRO A 362 -3.79 34.23 -37.61
CA PRO A 362 -4.44 35.22 -36.76
C PRO A 362 -5.80 35.69 -37.25
N THR A 363 -6.01 35.89 -38.56
CA THR A 363 -7.33 36.31 -39.09
C THR A 363 -8.38 35.21 -38.99
N LYS A 364 -8.00 33.95 -39.19
CA LYS A 364 -8.87 32.79 -38.97
C LYS A 364 -9.26 32.65 -37.49
N LEU A 365 -8.29 32.78 -36.59
CA LEU A 365 -8.52 32.70 -35.13
C LEU A 365 -9.41 33.85 -34.65
N MET A 366 -9.16 35.08 -35.13
CA MET A 366 -10.02 36.25 -34.89
C MET A 366 -11.45 36.02 -35.41
N THR A 367 -11.60 35.51 -36.63
CA THR A 367 -12.93 35.22 -37.22
C THR A 367 -13.69 34.17 -36.41
N SER A 368 -13.03 33.08 -36.01
CA SER A 368 -13.64 32.06 -35.17
C SER A 368 -14.04 32.63 -33.80
N PHE A 369 -13.13 33.37 -33.15
CA PHE A 369 -13.39 33.98 -31.85
C PHE A 369 -14.53 34.99 -31.85
N THR A 370 -14.55 35.91 -32.83
CA THR A 370 -15.64 36.88 -32.99
C THR A 370 -16.98 36.20 -33.27
N ARG A 371 -17.01 35.14 -34.08
CA ARG A 371 -18.23 34.37 -34.32
C ARG A 371 -18.76 33.72 -33.04
N MET A 372 -17.88 33.12 -32.23
CA MET A 372 -18.27 32.44 -30.99
C MET A 372 -18.75 33.43 -29.91
N THR A 373 -18.00 34.51 -29.67
CA THR A 373 -18.33 35.53 -28.66
C THR A 373 -19.44 36.48 -29.10
N GLY A 374 -19.53 36.74 -30.40
CA GLY A 374 -20.46 37.70 -30.99
C GLY A 374 -21.82 37.12 -31.38
N ARG A 375 -22.02 35.80 -31.30
CA ARG A 375 -23.31 35.18 -31.66
C ARG A 375 -24.51 35.77 -30.88
N PRO A 376 -24.46 35.92 -29.54
CA PRO A 376 -25.57 36.54 -28.80
C PRO A 376 -25.83 37.98 -29.27
N TYR A 377 -24.75 38.72 -29.56
CA TYR A 377 -24.81 40.08 -30.04
C TYR A 377 -25.48 40.17 -31.42
N LEU A 378 -25.12 39.29 -32.37
CA LEU A 378 -25.76 39.19 -33.69
C LEU A 378 -27.25 38.83 -33.59
N ILE A 379 -27.61 37.89 -32.70
CA ILE A 379 -29.02 37.51 -32.49
C ILE A 379 -29.81 38.71 -31.98
N SER A 380 -29.29 39.46 -31.02
CA SER A 380 -30.00 40.64 -30.50
C SER A 380 -30.09 41.80 -31.49
N THR A 381 -29.10 41.95 -32.38
CA THR A 381 -28.95 43.13 -33.25
C THR A 381 -29.53 42.91 -34.65
N LEU A 382 -29.25 41.77 -35.29
CA LEU A 382 -29.58 41.55 -36.70
C LEU A 382 -30.82 40.66 -36.90
N LYS A 383 -31.05 39.69 -36.01
CA LYS A 383 -32.12 38.70 -36.20
C LYS A 383 -33.51 39.34 -36.38
N PRO A 384 -33.92 40.36 -35.61
CA PRO A 384 -35.25 40.96 -35.76
C PRO A 384 -35.48 41.54 -37.16
N ILE A 385 -34.49 42.24 -37.71
CA ILE A 385 -34.58 42.87 -39.03
C ILE A 385 -34.47 41.81 -40.13
N ILE A 386 -33.60 40.81 -39.97
CA ILE A 386 -33.52 39.68 -40.89
C ILE A 386 -34.87 38.97 -40.95
N ASP A 387 -35.46 38.60 -39.82
CA ASP A 387 -36.77 37.94 -39.77
C ASP A 387 -37.88 38.80 -40.40
N LYS A 388 -37.81 40.13 -40.27
CA LYS A 388 -38.71 41.07 -40.94
C LYS A 388 -38.53 41.02 -42.47
N LEU A 389 -37.29 41.05 -42.97
CA LEU A 389 -36.99 40.97 -44.40
C LEU A 389 -37.40 39.60 -44.98
N LEU A 390 -37.18 38.50 -44.24
CA LEU A 390 -37.57 37.16 -44.68
C LEU A 390 -39.09 36.98 -44.81
N LYS A 391 -39.89 37.73 -44.04
CA LYS A 391 -41.36 37.71 -44.14
C LYS A 391 -41.88 38.41 -45.40
N ASP A 392 -41.17 39.42 -45.89
CA ASP A 392 -41.51 40.13 -47.13
C ASP A 392 -40.25 40.46 -47.95
N PRO A 393 -39.72 39.46 -48.69
CA PRO A 393 -38.46 39.58 -49.43
C PRO A 393 -38.62 40.26 -50.81
N SER A 394 -39.82 40.74 -51.15
CA SER A 394 -40.13 41.34 -52.44
C SER A 394 -39.70 42.82 -52.52
N GLY A 395 -39.47 43.35 -53.73
CA GLY A 395 -39.31 44.81 -53.94
C GLY A 395 -37.95 45.41 -53.57
N TYR A 396 -36.85 44.65 -53.69
CA TYR A 396 -35.48 45.17 -53.44
C TYR A 396 -34.58 45.16 -54.68
N GLU A 397 -35.02 44.60 -55.80
CA GLU A 397 -34.20 44.53 -57.02
C GLU A 397 -34.04 45.92 -57.64
N LEU A 398 -32.81 46.30 -57.96
CA LEU A 398 -32.47 47.61 -58.52
C LEU A 398 -31.97 47.54 -59.97
N ASP A 399 -31.75 46.32 -60.49
CA ASP A 399 -31.34 46.12 -61.87
C ASP A 399 -32.50 46.45 -62.84
N PRO A 400 -32.37 47.49 -63.69
CA PRO A 400 -33.42 47.89 -64.63
C PRO A 400 -33.79 46.80 -65.64
N GLU A 401 -32.92 45.80 -65.86
CA GLU A 401 -33.21 44.65 -66.72
C GLU A 401 -34.08 43.59 -66.02
N LYS A 402 -34.19 43.64 -64.69
CA LYS A 402 -34.87 42.63 -63.86
C LYS A 402 -36.13 43.14 -63.16
N THR A 403 -36.36 44.45 -63.14
CA THR A 403 -37.55 45.04 -62.52
C THR A 403 -38.04 46.28 -63.27
N SER A 404 -39.35 46.53 -63.22
CA SER A 404 -39.99 47.71 -63.81
C SER A 404 -40.12 48.89 -62.84
N ASP A 405 -39.96 48.67 -61.53
CA ASP A 405 -40.07 49.70 -60.48
C ASP A 405 -38.75 49.82 -59.71
N THR A 406 -37.76 50.47 -60.31
CA THR A 406 -36.47 50.71 -59.65
C THR A 406 -36.60 51.78 -58.56
N THR A 407 -37.42 52.81 -58.78
CA THR A 407 -37.58 53.94 -57.85
C THR A 407 -38.19 53.53 -56.51
N GLY A 408 -39.29 52.76 -56.50
CA GLY A 408 -39.90 52.27 -55.26
C GLY A 408 -39.00 51.27 -54.54
N ASN A 409 -38.27 50.44 -55.30
CA ASN A 409 -37.32 49.49 -54.72
C ASN A 409 -36.09 50.18 -54.12
N VAL A 410 -35.61 51.30 -54.67
CA VAL A 410 -34.54 52.13 -54.08
C VAL A 410 -34.99 52.70 -52.73
N GLU A 411 -36.20 53.24 -52.64
CA GLU A 411 -36.76 53.75 -51.38
C GLU A 411 -36.89 52.63 -50.34
N ARG A 412 -37.38 51.47 -50.75
CA ARG A 412 -37.53 50.30 -49.89
C ARG A 412 -36.17 49.75 -49.41
N LEU A 413 -35.18 49.64 -50.31
CA LEU A 413 -33.82 49.23 -49.95
C LEU A 413 -33.15 50.25 -49.02
N THR A 414 -33.36 51.54 -49.27
CA THR A 414 -32.88 52.63 -48.42
C THR A 414 -33.48 52.53 -47.02
N SER A 415 -34.78 52.30 -46.92
CA SER A 415 -35.49 52.16 -45.65
C SER A 415 -34.95 50.98 -44.83
N ILE A 416 -34.86 49.78 -45.43
CA ILE A 416 -34.35 48.61 -44.71
C ILE A 416 -32.87 48.75 -44.34
N CYS A 417 -32.03 49.34 -45.20
CA CYS A 417 -30.62 49.62 -44.87
C CYS A 417 -30.51 50.61 -43.71
N GLN A 418 -31.38 51.62 -43.63
CA GLN A 418 -31.42 52.54 -42.51
C GLN A 418 -31.82 51.83 -41.21
N GLU A 419 -32.79 50.92 -41.25
CA GLU A 419 -33.15 50.10 -40.08
C GLU A 419 -31.95 49.25 -39.60
N PHE A 420 -31.25 48.57 -40.51
CA PHE A 420 -30.01 47.86 -40.18
C PHE A 420 -28.95 48.77 -39.54
N LEU A 421 -28.73 49.96 -40.08
CA LEU A 421 -27.78 50.91 -39.49
C LEU A 421 -28.22 51.37 -38.10
N ASN A 422 -29.50 51.68 -37.92
CA ASN A 422 -30.03 52.13 -36.63
C ASN A 422 -29.86 51.06 -35.55
N ASP A 423 -30.20 49.80 -35.84
CA ASP A 423 -30.05 48.71 -34.88
C ASP A 423 -28.57 48.44 -34.57
N ILE A 424 -27.70 48.45 -35.59
CA ILE A 424 -26.25 48.34 -35.39
C ILE A 424 -25.72 49.50 -34.52
N TYR A 425 -26.07 50.74 -34.83
CA TYR A 425 -25.57 51.92 -34.12
C TYR A 425 -26.08 51.99 -32.67
N ASN A 426 -27.33 51.59 -32.43
CA ASN A 426 -27.91 51.56 -31.08
C ASN A 426 -27.41 50.38 -30.23
N SER A 427 -26.81 49.37 -30.85
CA SER A 427 -26.31 48.16 -30.16
C SER A 427 -24.91 48.31 -29.53
N ILE A 428 -24.25 49.48 -29.62
CA ILE A 428 -22.89 49.67 -29.07
C ILE A 428 -22.78 49.22 -27.60
N ALA A 429 -23.80 49.49 -26.79
CA ALA A 429 -23.79 49.14 -25.36
C ALA A 429 -23.79 47.61 -25.10
N THR A 430 -24.31 46.82 -26.03
CA THR A 430 -24.33 45.34 -25.95
C THR A 430 -23.19 44.69 -26.73
N CYS A 431 -22.33 45.49 -27.38
CA CYS A 431 -21.16 45.01 -28.09
C CYS A 431 -20.19 44.30 -27.13
N PRO A 432 -19.77 43.05 -27.43
CA PRO A 432 -18.89 42.32 -26.52
C PRO A 432 -17.54 43.03 -26.33
N LEU A 433 -17.03 43.05 -25.09
CA LEU A 433 -15.76 43.70 -24.77
C LEU A 433 -14.60 43.30 -25.71
N PRO A 434 -14.40 42.01 -26.07
CA PRO A 434 -13.31 41.63 -26.96
C PRO A 434 -13.34 42.35 -28.31
N PHE A 435 -14.53 42.68 -28.83
CA PHE A 435 -14.67 43.41 -30.10
C PHE A 435 -14.17 44.83 -29.97
N ARG A 436 -14.55 45.52 -28.88
CA ARG A 436 -14.11 46.89 -28.60
C ARG A 436 -12.61 46.95 -28.38
N GLU A 437 -12.06 45.96 -27.67
CA GLU A 437 -10.62 45.86 -27.40
C GLU A 437 -9.81 45.58 -28.68
N MET A 438 -10.30 44.69 -29.56
CA MET A 438 -9.69 44.46 -30.87
C MET A 438 -9.80 45.69 -31.78
N ALA A 439 -10.95 46.35 -31.83
CA ALA A 439 -11.18 47.56 -32.63
C ALA A 439 -10.28 48.72 -32.16
N ASN A 440 -10.14 48.91 -30.84
CA ASN A 440 -9.24 49.90 -30.25
C ASN A 440 -7.78 49.64 -30.66
N HIS A 441 -7.31 48.40 -30.45
CA HIS A 441 -5.93 48.02 -30.80
C HIS A 441 -5.67 48.17 -32.29
N LEU A 442 -6.58 47.67 -33.13
CA LEU A 442 -6.51 47.79 -34.57
C LEU A 442 -6.41 49.25 -35.01
N GLN A 443 -7.28 50.12 -34.50
CA GLN A 443 -7.30 51.53 -34.84
C GLN A 443 -5.98 52.22 -34.46
N ASN A 444 -5.48 51.97 -33.24
CA ASN A 444 -4.24 52.56 -32.74
C ASN A 444 -3.02 52.12 -33.55
N GLU A 445 -2.95 50.85 -33.95
CA GLU A 445 -1.84 50.33 -34.74
C GLU A 445 -1.89 50.82 -36.19
N VAL A 446 -3.09 50.92 -36.78
CA VAL A 446 -3.27 51.42 -38.15
C VAL A 446 -2.94 52.90 -38.23
N VAL A 447 -3.38 53.73 -37.28
CA VAL A 447 -3.10 55.18 -37.31
C VAL A 447 -1.59 55.48 -37.29
N LYS A 448 -0.77 54.61 -36.70
CA LYS A 448 0.70 54.76 -36.71
C LYS A 448 1.32 54.63 -38.09
N VAL A 449 0.71 53.85 -38.99
CA VAL A 449 1.28 53.50 -40.31
C VAL A 449 0.48 54.13 -41.46
N PHE A 450 -0.85 54.18 -41.34
CA PHE A 450 -1.80 54.70 -42.32
C PHE A 450 -2.86 55.61 -41.62
N PRO A 451 -2.51 56.87 -41.27
CA PRO A 451 -3.39 57.78 -40.53
C PRO A 451 -4.78 57.97 -41.17
N GLU A 452 -4.82 58.07 -42.50
CA GLU A 452 -6.04 58.29 -43.29
C GLU A 452 -6.98 57.06 -43.36
N SER A 453 -6.53 55.90 -42.89
CA SER A 453 -7.28 54.63 -42.96
C SER A 453 -7.87 54.18 -41.63
N LYS A 454 -7.96 55.10 -40.66
CA LYS A 454 -8.53 54.87 -39.33
C LYS A 454 -9.90 54.18 -39.39
N HIS A 455 -10.88 54.81 -40.06
CA HIS A 455 -12.26 54.29 -40.13
C HIS A 455 -12.36 53.06 -41.04
N THR A 456 -11.69 53.06 -42.19
CA THR A 456 -11.75 51.94 -43.16
C THR A 456 -11.21 50.64 -42.58
N SER A 457 -10.20 50.68 -41.70
CA SER A 457 -9.66 49.48 -41.05
C SER A 457 -10.63 48.86 -40.04
N VAL A 458 -11.20 49.68 -39.14
CA VAL A 458 -12.22 49.23 -38.17
C VAL A 458 -13.50 48.78 -38.89
N GLY A 459 -13.91 49.48 -39.95
CA GLY A 459 -15.02 49.07 -40.82
C GLY A 459 -14.74 47.74 -41.52
N GLY A 460 -13.50 47.51 -41.96
CA GLY A 460 -13.04 46.23 -42.49
C GLY A 460 -13.03 45.09 -41.47
N PHE A 461 -13.00 45.38 -40.17
CA PHE A 461 -13.16 44.37 -39.13
C PHE A 461 -14.64 44.15 -38.80
N ILE A 462 -15.36 45.20 -38.40
CA ILE A 462 -16.72 45.09 -37.87
C ILE A 462 -17.77 44.84 -38.95
N PHE A 463 -17.72 45.53 -40.08
CA PHE A 463 -18.68 45.31 -41.16
C PHE A 463 -18.26 44.12 -42.02
N LEU A 464 -17.04 44.14 -42.56
CA LEU A 464 -16.61 43.12 -43.54
C LEU A 464 -16.40 41.72 -42.96
N ARG A 465 -15.95 41.57 -41.70
CA ARG A 465 -15.68 40.24 -41.11
C ARG A 465 -16.73 39.75 -40.15
N PHE A 466 -17.67 40.60 -39.74
CA PHE A 466 -18.65 40.23 -38.73
C PHE A 466 -20.09 40.47 -39.19
N PHE A 467 -20.53 41.72 -39.36
CA PHE A 467 -21.93 41.98 -39.73
C PHE A 467 -22.28 41.54 -41.17
N CYS A 468 -21.56 42.00 -42.18
CA CYS A 468 -21.88 41.75 -43.60
C CYS A 468 -21.87 40.26 -43.96
N PRO A 469 -20.92 39.42 -43.48
CA PRO A 469 -20.99 37.96 -43.68
C PRO A 469 -22.26 37.34 -43.09
N CYS A 470 -22.67 37.76 -41.89
CA CYS A 470 -23.87 37.23 -41.25
C CYS A 470 -25.18 37.78 -41.83
N ILE A 471 -25.16 38.97 -42.46
CA ILE A 471 -26.29 39.45 -43.26
C ILE A 471 -26.38 38.67 -44.58
N LEU A 472 -25.24 38.41 -45.22
CA LEU A 472 -25.17 37.70 -46.50
C LEU A 472 -25.57 36.22 -46.38
N SER A 473 -25.20 35.56 -45.29
CA SER A 473 -25.45 34.14 -45.04
C SER A 473 -25.91 33.93 -43.59
N PRO A 474 -27.14 34.35 -43.26
CA PRO A 474 -27.63 34.33 -41.88
C PRO A 474 -27.83 32.93 -41.32
N ASP A 475 -27.98 31.92 -42.18
CA ASP A 475 -28.00 30.50 -41.79
C ASP A 475 -26.64 30.04 -41.25
N SER A 476 -25.54 30.42 -41.90
CA SER A 476 -24.19 30.07 -41.44
C SER A 476 -23.79 30.68 -40.09
N CYS A 477 -24.41 31.82 -39.72
CA CYS A 477 -24.22 32.45 -38.41
C CYS A 477 -25.27 32.01 -37.36
N GLY A 478 -26.18 31.11 -37.72
CA GLY A 478 -27.23 30.61 -36.83
C GLY A 478 -28.30 31.64 -36.47
N LEU A 479 -28.60 32.58 -37.37
CA LEU A 479 -29.65 33.61 -37.23
C LEU A 479 -31.00 33.16 -37.79
N THR A 480 -31.00 32.28 -38.80
CA THR A 480 -32.20 31.72 -39.44
C THR A 480 -31.93 30.29 -39.92
N ASP A 481 -32.99 29.53 -40.19
CA ASP A 481 -32.88 28.23 -40.84
C ASP A 481 -32.67 28.39 -42.36
N THR A 482 -31.90 27.50 -42.97
CA THR A 482 -31.64 27.50 -44.42
C THR A 482 -32.94 27.39 -45.24
N ALA A 483 -33.96 26.71 -44.71
CA ALA A 483 -35.27 26.57 -45.34
C ALA A 483 -36.04 27.90 -45.49
N SER A 484 -35.72 28.90 -44.66
CA SER A 484 -36.38 30.22 -44.69
C SER A 484 -35.75 31.19 -45.71
N LEU A 485 -34.65 30.81 -46.37
CA LEU A 485 -33.90 31.66 -47.30
C LEU A 485 -34.28 31.38 -48.75
N THR A 486 -35.35 32.04 -49.23
CA THR A 486 -35.72 32.02 -50.67
C THR A 486 -34.68 32.75 -51.52
N MET A 487 -34.73 32.55 -52.84
CA MET A 487 -33.80 33.21 -53.77
C MET A 487 -33.93 34.74 -53.73
N GLU A 488 -35.16 35.23 -53.60
CA GLU A 488 -35.50 36.65 -53.46
C GLU A 488 -34.94 37.23 -52.16
N ALA A 489 -35.11 36.51 -51.04
CA ALA A 489 -34.57 36.91 -49.75
C ALA A 489 -33.04 36.98 -49.77
N ARG A 490 -32.37 35.97 -50.36
CA ARG A 490 -30.90 35.98 -50.56
C ARG A 490 -30.46 37.17 -51.39
N ARG A 491 -31.20 37.49 -52.47
CA ARG A 491 -30.92 38.66 -53.31
C ARG A 491 -31.05 39.97 -52.54
N ALA A 492 -32.12 40.16 -51.78
CA ALA A 492 -32.32 41.35 -50.95
C ALA A 492 -31.19 41.51 -49.90
N LEU A 493 -30.83 40.43 -49.21
CA LEU A 493 -29.71 40.42 -48.25
C LEU A 493 -28.35 40.73 -48.89
N ILE A 494 -28.10 40.27 -50.13
CA ILE A 494 -26.91 40.64 -50.91
C ILE A 494 -26.87 42.16 -51.12
N LEU A 495 -27.98 42.77 -51.54
CA LEU A 495 -28.05 44.20 -51.83
C LEU A 495 -27.88 45.05 -50.55
N VAL A 496 -28.48 44.62 -49.44
CA VAL A 496 -28.26 45.23 -48.12
C VAL A 496 -26.80 45.13 -47.71
N SER A 497 -26.24 43.91 -47.66
CA SER A 497 -24.85 43.67 -47.25
C SER A 497 -23.87 44.49 -48.08
N LYS A 498 -24.10 44.60 -49.39
CA LYS A 498 -23.29 45.39 -50.32
C LYS A 498 -23.36 46.89 -50.06
N THR A 499 -24.56 47.41 -49.80
CA THR A 499 -24.77 48.82 -49.45
C THR A 499 -24.05 49.19 -48.15
N LEU A 500 -24.24 48.39 -47.10
CA LEU A 500 -23.59 48.61 -45.80
C LEU A 500 -22.06 48.46 -45.90
N GLN A 501 -21.58 47.50 -46.70
CA GLN A 501 -20.15 47.30 -46.92
C GLN A 501 -19.49 48.49 -47.63
N ASN A 502 -20.14 49.05 -48.65
CA ASN A 502 -19.62 50.21 -49.37
C ASN A 502 -19.66 51.49 -48.51
N LEU A 503 -20.68 51.64 -47.66
CA LEU A 503 -20.72 52.69 -46.64
C LEU A 503 -19.52 52.58 -45.69
N ALA A 504 -19.29 51.39 -45.12
CA ALA A 504 -18.17 51.15 -44.20
C ALA A 504 -16.79 51.33 -44.85
N ASN A 505 -16.68 51.09 -46.16
CA ASN A 505 -15.47 51.33 -46.93
C ASN A 505 -15.25 52.81 -47.27
N GLY A 506 -16.27 53.67 -47.15
CA GLY A 506 -16.21 55.06 -47.56
C GLY A 506 -16.16 55.26 -49.08
N LEU A 507 -16.69 54.32 -49.86
CA LEU A 507 -16.61 54.33 -51.33
C LEU A 507 -18.01 54.39 -51.97
N PRO A 508 -18.27 55.35 -52.88
CA PRO A 508 -19.52 55.36 -53.65
C PRO A 508 -19.53 54.26 -54.72
N PHE A 509 -20.72 53.88 -55.17
CA PHE A 509 -20.92 52.98 -56.30
C PHE A 509 -20.48 53.65 -57.60
N GLY A 510 -19.50 53.02 -58.27
CA GLY A 510 -18.91 53.50 -59.52
C GLY A 510 -19.46 52.80 -60.78
N SER A 511 -18.72 52.91 -61.88
CA SER A 511 -19.12 52.37 -63.21
C SER A 511 -19.19 50.84 -63.29
N LYS A 512 -18.62 50.12 -62.31
CA LYS A 512 -18.69 48.65 -62.25
C LYS A 512 -20.04 48.14 -61.75
N GLU A 513 -20.83 48.98 -61.08
CA GLU A 513 -22.07 48.60 -60.39
C GLU A 513 -23.13 49.66 -60.63
N THR A 514 -23.43 49.92 -61.91
CA THR A 514 -24.33 50.99 -62.36
C THR A 514 -25.72 50.90 -61.73
N PHE A 515 -26.25 49.70 -61.52
CA PHE A 515 -27.55 49.44 -60.89
C PHE A 515 -27.62 49.81 -59.40
N MET A 516 -26.50 50.08 -58.72
CA MET A 516 -26.47 50.51 -57.31
C MET A 516 -26.24 52.02 -57.16
N LYS A 517 -26.01 52.76 -58.24
CA LYS A 517 -25.67 54.20 -58.17
C LYS A 517 -26.75 55.04 -57.48
N ASP A 518 -28.01 54.63 -57.58
CA ASP A 518 -29.13 55.31 -56.93
C ASP A 518 -29.08 55.22 -55.40
N MET A 519 -28.22 54.35 -54.84
CA MET A 519 -27.93 54.28 -53.40
C MET A 519 -26.83 55.27 -52.95
N ASN A 520 -26.12 55.95 -53.85
CA ASN A 520 -25.06 56.90 -53.47
C ASN A 520 -25.55 58.05 -52.56
N PRO A 521 -26.73 58.67 -52.78
CA PRO A 521 -27.28 59.68 -51.86
C PRO A 521 -27.49 59.14 -50.43
N PHE A 522 -27.82 57.84 -50.29
CA PHE A 522 -27.93 57.20 -48.99
C PHE A 522 -26.56 57.01 -48.32
N LEU A 523 -25.53 56.63 -49.09
CA LEU A 523 -24.17 56.49 -48.59
C LEU A 523 -23.61 57.82 -48.10
N GLU A 524 -23.78 58.89 -48.88
CA GLU A 524 -23.33 60.24 -48.53
C GLU A 524 -24.00 60.73 -47.24
N ARG A 525 -25.32 60.52 -47.10
CA ARG A 525 -26.08 60.93 -45.91
C ARG A 525 -25.65 60.21 -44.63
N ASN A 526 -25.28 58.94 -44.71
CA ASN A 526 -24.93 58.12 -43.54
C ASN A 526 -23.42 58.07 -43.24
N MET A 527 -22.58 58.71 -44.06
CA MET A 527 -21.13 58.62 -43.96
C MET A 527 -20.60 59.09 -42.60
N GLU A 528 -21.07 60.23 -42.11
CA GLU A 528 -20.63 60.80 -40.82
C GLU A 528 -21.09 59.93 -39.64
N SER A 529 -22.37 59.53 -39.61
CA SER A 529 -22.90 58.61 -38.60
C SER A 529 -22.15 57.29 -38.53
N CYS A 530 -21.74 56.76 -39.70
CA CYS A 530 -20.92 55.55 -39.79
C CYS A 530 -19.54 55.76 -39.17
N ARG A 531 -18.88 56.89 -39.44
CA ARG A 531 -17.59 57.24 -38.84
C ARG A 531 -17.70 57.40 -37.33
N GLU A 532 -18.73 58.08 -36.84
CA GLU A 532 -18.98 58.20 -35.40
C GLU A 532 -19.17 56.84 -34.71
N PHE A 533 -19.90 55.93 -35.34
CA PHE A 533 -20.05 54.57 -34.82
C PHE A 533 -18.71 53.84 -34.77
N LEU A 534 -17.90 53.93 -35.82
CA LEU A 534 -16.58 53.29 -35.90
C LEU A 534 -15.58 53.87 -34.89
N ASP A 535 -15.72 55.15 -34.54
CA ASP A 535 -14.95 55.76 -33.44
C ASP A 535 -15.44 55.23 -32.09
N LYS A 536 -16.75 55.26 -31.82
CA LYS A 536 -17.34 54.77 -30.56
C LYS A 536 -17.04 53.29 -30.29
N ILE A 537 -17.08 52.42 -31.31
CA ILE A 537 -16.78 50.99 -31.12
C ILE A 537 -15.31 50.75 -30.80
N ALA A 538 -14.41 51.61 -31.28
CA ALA A 538 -12.98 51.56 -30.99
C ALA A 538 -12.61 52.24 -29.65
N GLU A 539 -13.54 52.92 -28.99
CA GLU A 539 -13.32 53.42 -27.63
C GLU A 539 -13.41 52.28 -26.59
N MET A 540 -12.51 52.29 -25.61
CA MET A 540 -12.52 51.32 -24.52
C MET A 540 -13.58 51.68 -23.47
N PRO A 541 -14.48 50.75 -23.08
CA PRO A 541 -15.43 51.00 -22.00
C PRO A 541 -14.73 51.03 -20.63
N SER A 542 -15.34 51.69 -19.65
CA SER A 542 -14.81 51.80 -18.28
C SER A 542 -14.76 50.47 -17.52
N ASN A 543 -15.61 49.51 -17.87
CA ASN A 543 -15.58 48.16 -17.33
C ASN A 543 -14.90 47.22 -18.33
N THR A 544 -13.79 46.62 -17.92
CA THR A 544 -13.00 45.70 -18.73
C THR A 544 -13.08 44.24 -18.27
N ASP A 545 -14.07 43.89 -17.44
CA ASP A 545 -14.23 42.51 -16.97
C ASP A 545 -14.92 41.66 -18.04
N TYR A 546 -14.12 40.81 -18.71
CA TYR A 546 -14.61 39.84 -19.68
C TYR A 546 -14.55 38.43 -19.11
N LYS A 547 -15.68 37.72 -19.24
CA LYS A 547 -15.80 36.31 -18.90
C LYS A 547 -15.52 35.46 -20.13
N PRO A 548 -14.55 34.51 -20.06
CA PRO A 548 -14.26 33.61 -21.16
C PRO A 548 -15.45 32.76 -21.61
N LEU A 549 -15.38 32.26 -22.83
CA LEU A 549 -16.36 31.35 -23.45
C LEU A 549 -16.58 30.05 -22.67
N SER A 550 -15.51 29.49 -22.12
CA SER A 550 -15.51 28.27 -21.33
C SER A 550 -14.67 28.46 -20.06
N SER A 551 -15.04 27.76 -18.99
CA SER A 551 -14.19 27.69 -17.79
C SER A 551 -12.99 26.76 -18.01
N ILE A 552 -11.92 26.95 -17.23
CA ILE A 552 -10.74 26.08 -17.28
C ILE A 552 -11.12 24.61 -17.01
N SER A 553 -12.08 24.36 -16.12
CA SER A 553 -12.56 23.01 -15.80
C SER A 553 -13.28 22.34 -16.97
N GLU A 554 -14.13 23.09 -17.68
CA GLU A 554 -14.83 22.59 -18.88
C GLU A 554 -13.82 22.23 -19.97
N VAL A 555 -12.88 23.14 -20.22
CA VAL A 555 -11.78 22.97 -21.19
C VAL A 555 -10.96 21.71 -20.92
N LYS A 556 -10.61 21.44 -19.66
CA LYS A 556 -9.90 20.21 -19.26
C LYS A 556 -10.71 18.95 -19.51
N SER A 557 -12.03 19.01 -19.39
CA SER A 557 -12.91 17.85 -19.49
C SER A 557 -13.35 17.49 -20.91
N LYS A 558 -13.44 18.46 -21.82
CA LYS A 558 -14.02 18.26 -23.17
C LYS A 558 -13.06 18.67 -24.29
N GLU A 559 -12.65 19.93 -24.31
CA GLU A 559 -11.90 20.53 -25.43
C GLU A 559 -10.46 20.01 -25.51
N LEU A 560 -9.75 19.88 -24.38
CA LEU A 560 -8.37 19.36 -24.34
C LEU A 560 -8.28 17.89 -24.77
N PRO A 561 -9.15 16.97 -24.29
CA PRO A 561 -9.24 15.61 -24.84
C PRO A 561 -9.62 15.57 -26.33
N SER A 562 -10.57 16.40 -26.77
CA SER A 562 -10.99 16.52 -28.17
C SER A 562 -9.81 16.91 -29.07
N ILE A 563 -9.11 18.00 -28.74
CA ILE A 563 -7.93 18.44 -29.46
C ILE A 563 -6.83 17.38 -29.43
N HIS A 564 -6.59 16.74 -28.28
CA HIS A 564 -5.58 15.69 -28.18
C HIS A 564 -5.83 14.56 -29.21
N LYS A 565 -7.07 14.08 -29.32
CA LYS A 565 -7.46 13.07 -30.30
C LYS A 565 -7.27 13.56 -31.75
N LEU A 566 -7.66 14.79 -32.03
CA LEU A 566 -7.52 15.40 -33.37
C LEU A 566 -6.07 15.67 -33.77
N LEU A 567 -5.20 16.00 -32.80
CA LEU A 567 -3.76 16.16 -33.00
C LEU A 567 -3.10 14.84 -33.34
N ILE A 568 -3.39 13.76 -32.59
CA ILE A 568 -2.86 12.43 -32.88
C ILE A 568 -3.30 11.97 -34.28
N LYS A 569 -4.58 12.18 -34.62
CA LYS A 569 -5.13 11.80 -35.93
C LYS A 569 -4.42 12.50 -37.10
N ASN A 570 -4.04 13.77 -36.93
CA ASN A 570 -3.45 14.60 -37.99
C ASN A 570 -1.93 14.81 -37.82
N LEU A 571 -1.29 14.06 -36.92
CA LEU A 571 0.07 14.28 -36.43
C LEU A 571 1.12 14.33 -37.56
N GLU A 572 1.06 13.38 -38.50
CA GLU A 572 2.01 13.31 -39.61
C GLU A 572 1.96 14.56 -40.51
N LYS A 573 0.76 15.08 -40.76
CA LYS A 573 0.56 16.28 -41.59
C LYS A 573 1.04 17.54 -40.86
N ILE A 574 0.76 17.62 -39.56
CA ILE A 574 1.20 18.72 -38.70
C ILE A 574 2.73 18.76 -38.67
N PHE A 575 3.40 17.61 -38.51
CA PHE A 575 4.87 17.56 -38.52
C PHE A 575 5.48 17.87 -39.87
N LYS A 576 4.91 17.37 -40.97
CA LYS A 576 5.36 17.78 -42.32
C LYS A 576 5.32 19.30 -42.49
N THR A 577 4.24 19.93 -41.99
CA THR A 577 4.08 21.39 -42.05
C THR A 577 5.09 22.11 -41.15
N LEU A 578 5.28 21.69 -39.89
CA LEU A 578 6.25 22.30 -38.98
C LEU A 578 7.70 22.19 -39.49
N CYS A 579 8.05 21.06 -40.11
CA CYS A 579 9.35 20.88 -40.76
C CYS A 579 9.54 21.83 -41.95
N GLN A 580 8.51 22.07 -42.76
CA GLN A 580 8.58 23.02 -43.89
C GLN A 580 8.86 24.46 -43.43
N TYR A 581 8.40 24.84 -42.23
CA TYR A 581 8.63 26.16 -41.64
C TYR A 581 9.87 26.23 -40.71
N ASN A 582 10.76 25.23 -40.73
CA ASN A 582 11.98 25.15 -39.90
C ASN A 582 11.72 25.19 -38.37
N GLN A 583 10.57 24.67 -37.90
CA GLN A 583 10.17 24.69 -36.49
C GLN A 583 10.54 23.39 -35.74
N GLN A 584 11.81 22.98 -35.79
CA GLN A 584 12.27 21.72 -35.19
C GLN A 584 12.13 21.71 -33.65
N SER A 585 12.49 22.81 -32.97
CA SER A 585 12.40 22.89 -31.50
C SER A 585 10.97 22.70 -31.01
N VAL A 586 10.01 23.36 -31.65
CA VAL A 586 8.58 23.29 -31.30
C VAL A 586 8.01 21.90 -31.61
N THR A 587 8.51 21.26 -32.67
CA THR A 587 8.15 19.87 -33.02
C THR A 587 8.53 18.91 -31.89
N PHE A 588 9.75 19.00 -31.34
CA PHE A 588 10.17 18.14 -30.23
C PHE A 588 9.37 18.40 -28.94
N GLN A 589 9.05 19.67 -28.65
CA GLN A 589 8.20 20.03 -27.51
C GLN A 589 6.79 19.44 -27.66
N LEU A 590 6.19 19.54 -28.85
CA LEU A 590 4.87 18.97 -29.12
C LEU A 590 4.86 17.44 -29.03
N VAL A 591 5.87 16.76 -29.58
CA VAL A 591 6.02 15.29 -29.44
C VAL A 591 6.17 14.89 -27.98
N SER A 592 7.01 15.59 -27.23
CA SER A 592 7.22 15.30 -25.81
C SER A 592 5.94 15.50 -24.99
N ALA A 593 5.20 16.58 -25.25
CA ALA A 593 3.96 16.87 -24.55
C ALA A 593 2.88 15.80 -24.87
N LEU A 594 2.70 15.46 -26.15
CA LEU A 594 1.77 14.40 -26.57
C LEU A 594 2.18 13.01 -26.05
N GLY A 595 3.49 12.71 -26.03
CA GLY A 595 4.01 11.45 -25.50
C GLY A 595 3.72 11.27 -24.00
N LYS A 596 3.70 12.36 -23.22
CA LYS A 596 3.28 12.34 -21.80
C LYS A 596 1.79 12.10 -21.62
N LEU A 597 0.96 12.46 -22.60
CA LEU A 597 -0.48 12.27 -22.54
C LEU A 597 -0.93 10.84 -22.84
N GLY A 598 -0.08 10.05 -23.51
CA GLY A 598 -0.35 8.69 -23.97
C GLY A 598 -1.18 8.64 -25.27
N GLU A 599 -1.37 7.44 -25.81
CA GLU A 599 -2.32 7.25 -26.90
C GLU A 599 -3.73 7.55 -26.38
N SER A 600 -4.51 8.38 -27.07
CA SER A 600 -5.91 8.59 -26.73
C SER A 600 -6.62 7.23 -26.81
N GLU A 601 -7.13 6.71 -25.70
CA GLU A 601 -7.92 5.48 -25.71
C GLU A 601 -9.06 5.58 -26.73
N PRO A 602 -9.35 4.49 -27.48
CA PRO A 602 -10.21 4.50 -28.67
C PRO A 602 -11.60 5.14 -28.47
#